data_AF-A0A2A6RBL0-F1
#
_entry.id   AF-A0A2A6RBL0-F1
#
_cell.length_a   1.000
_cell.length_b   1.000
_cell.length_c   1.000
_cell.angle_alpha   90.00
_cell.angle_beta   90.00
_cell.angle_gamma   90.00
#
_symmetry.space_group_name_H-M   'P 1'
#
loop_
_entity.id
_entity.type
_entity.pdbx_description
1 polymer ?
#
loop_
_entity_poly.entity_id
_entity_poly.type
_entity_poly.pdbx_seq_one_letter_code
_entity_poly.pdbx_strand_id
1 'polypeptide(L)'
;MHPLAAFEDPSKEAWSVFVRTRTGLLPETSSLYLFETEADAKAFLKEHPIGSEIELIRHEVDLRQINFVRGSIDRRFAPRGGGGDGDSPLAFDVLDQAGLSSYRSGVSKLVLDAVGPKRIENLKSQFGENWTVAAVYEYCCLNLPSSSPAYVAALYQFHYYIRLDDFAAGYFWRDLETLVHGVESAALHSLEMRKKAGIAGSEKSAQARHTRRTDLMRAMEKVAKNNPDICELGPEAVAKLAIKICADESPALWKQGRGQVSEYIGEIRRGEAGGELKARFEAMFGIKPLRRLPLKDRSA
;
A
#
# COMPACT_ATOMS: atom_id res chain seq x y z
N MET A 1 -1.36 22.05 6.86
CA MET A 1 -2.49 22.94 6.55
C MET A 1 -1.91 24.02 5.67
N HIS A 2 -2.25 24.02 4.37
CA HIS A 2 -2.12 25.27 3.63
C HIS A 2 -2.83 26.34 4.46
N PRO A 3 -2.23 27.51 4.73
CA PRO A 3 -3.09 28.66 4.95
C PRO A 3 -3.98 28.65 3.71
N LEU A 4 -5.29 28.42 3.92
CA LEU A 4 -6.28 28.65 2.88
C LEU A 4 -5.98 30.08 2.46
N ALA A 5 -5.28 30.24 1.33
CA ALA A 5 -5.17 31.53 0.69
C ALA A 5 -6.62 31.89 0.49
N ALA A 6 -7.11 32.80 1.33
CA ALA A 6 -8.49 33.22 1.26
C ALA A 6 -8.60 33.76 -0.16
N PHE A 7 -9.32 33.03 -1.01
CA PHE A 7 -9.59 33.52 -2.36
C PHE A 7 -10.13 34.93 -2.17
N GLU A 8 -9.47 35.91 -2.79
CA GLU A 8 -9.80 37.33 -2.59
C GLU A 8 -11.26 37.63 -2.94
N ASP A 9 -11.89 36.73 -3.71
CA ASP A 9 -13.29 36.75 -4.06
C ASP A 9 -13.96 35.39 -3.74
N PRO A 10 -14.82 35.31 -2.71
CA PRO A 10 -15.54 34.10 -2.35
C PRO A 10 -16.59 33.68 -3.40
N SER A 11 -16.83 34.49 -4.43
CA SER A 11 -17.75 34.17 -5.53
C SER A 11 -17.11 33.44 -6.72
N LYS A 12 -15.77 33.36 -6.75
CA LYS A 12 -15.07 32.61 -7.81
C LYS A 12 -15.15 31.11 -7.57
N GLU A 13 -15.55 30.37 -8.59
CA GLU A 13 -15.50 28.91 -8.59
C GLU A 13 -14.03 28.45 -8.41
N ALA A 14 -13.78 27.59 -7.44
CA ALA A 14 -12.48 27.00 -7.18
C ALA A 14 -12.52 25.50 -7.46
N TRP A 15 -11.45 24.99 -8.06
CA TRP A 15 -11.28 23.56 -8.30
C TRP A 15 -10.43 22.94 -7.19
N SER A 16 -10.75 21.72 -6.80
CA SER A 16 -10.02 21.04 -5.74
C SER A 16 -9.63 19.63 -6.14
N VAL A 17 -8.40 19.25 -5.78
CA VAL A 17 -7.89 17.89 -5.95
C VAL A 17 -7.58 17.32 -4.58
N PHE A 18 -8.29 16.24 -4.23
CA PHE A 18 -8.01 15.47 -3.03
C PHE A 18 -6.92 14.45 -3.35
N VAL A 19 -5.78 14.61 -2.71
CA VAL A 19 -4.65 13.71 -2.88
C VAL A 19 -4.53 12.86 -1.62
N ARG A 20 -4.51 11.55 -1.81
CA ARG A 20 -4.26 10.57 -0.76
C ARG A 20 -2.89 9.98 -0.97
N THR A 21 -1.98 10.25 -0.04
CA THR A 21 -0.62 9.73 -0.06
C THR A 21 -0.45 8.72 1.06
N ARG A 22 0.43 7.74 0.83
CA ARG A 22 0.88 6.82 1.87
C ARG A 22 2.39 6.64 1.75
N THR A 23 3.09 6.91 2.85
CA THR A 23 4.53 6.67 2.93
C THR A 23 4.76 5.34 3.62
N GLY A 24 5.23 4.34 2.88
CA GLY A 24 5.48 3.01 3.43
C GLY A 24 4.23 2.35 4.00
N LEU A 25 4.30 1.93 5.26
CA LEU A 25 3.19 1.31 6.01
C LEU A 25 2.40 2.30 6.88
N LEU A 26 2.73 3.59 6.83
CA LEU A 26 2.04 4.60 7.63
C LEU A 26 0.56 4.73 7.20
N PRO A 27 -0.30 5.27 8.07
CA PRO A 27 -1.65 5.62 7.69
C PRO A 27 -1.68 6.57 6.49
N GLU A 28 -2.74 6.46 5.69
CA GLU A 28 -2.97 7.34 4.57
C GLU A 28 -3.16 8.78 5.05
N THR A 29 -2.43 9.70 4.45
CA THR A 29 -2.59 11.13 4.65
C THR A 29 -3.40 11.71 3.50
N SER A 30 -4.36 12.58 3.83
CA SER A 30 -5.17 13.29 2.85
C SER A 30 -4.76 14.75 2.81
N SER A 31 -4.48 15.24 1.62
CA SER A 31 -4.18 16.65 1.35
C SER A 31 -5.18 17.20 0.34
N LEU A 32 -5.53 18.48 0.50
CA LEU A 32 -6.40 19.20 -0.41
C LEU A 32 -5.58 20.26 -1.13
N TYR A 33 -5.51 20.15 -2.46
CA TYR A 33 -4.91 21.16 -3.33
C TYR A 33 -6.04 21.94 -4.00
N LEU A 34 -5.91 23.27 -3.99
CA LEU A 34 -6.88 24.19 -4.56
C LEU A 34 -6.29 24.86 -5.79
N PHE A 35 -7.07 24.96 -6.85
CA PHE A 35 -6.69 25.52 -8.14
C PHE A 35 -7.73 26.56 -8.58
N GLU A 36 -7.25 27.64 -9.20
CA GLU A 36 -8.13 28.70 -9.73
C GLU A 36 -8.87 28.24 -10.98
N THR A 37 -8.29 27.31 -11.76
CA THR A 37 -8.90 26.83 -13.01
C THR A 37 -8.98 25.31 -13.06
N GLU A 38 -9.96 24.80 -13.81
CA GLU A 38 -10.09 23.35 -14.09
C GLU A 38 -8.88 22.81 -14.85
N ALA A 39 -8.29 23.63 -15.73
CA ALA A 39 -7.14 23.26 -16.54
C ALA A 39 -5.92 22.94 -15.67
N ASP A 40 -5.67 23.74 -14.62
CA ASP A 40 -4.56 23.52 -13.70
C ASP A 40 -4.78 22.27 -12.84
N ALA A 41 -6.02 22.06 -12.35
CA ALA A 41 -6.37 20.85 -11.62
C ALA A 41 -6.16 19.58 -12.49
N LYS A 42 -6.53 19.64 -13.78
CA LYS A 42 -6.30 18.54 -14.74
C LYS A 42 -4.83 18.36 -15.07
N ALA A 43 -4.05 19.45 -15.18
CA ALA A 43 -2.61 19.39 -15.40
C ALA A 43 -1.92 18.70 -14.21
N PHE A 44 -2.29 19.06 -12.98
CA PHE A 44 -1.80 18.43 -11.76
C PHE A 44 -2.11 16.92 -11.72
N LEU A 45 -3.35 16.51 -12.05
CA LEU A 45 -3.73 15.09 -12.13
C LEU A 45 -2.95 14.31 -13.21
N LYS A 46 -2.55 14.99 -14.29
CA LYS A 46 -1.76 14.40 -15.37
C LYS A 46 -0.29 14.25 -14.98
N GLU A 47 0.25 15.21 -14.23
CA GLU A 47 1.62 15.19 -13.70
C GLU A 47 1.78 14.15 -12.58
N HIS A 48 0.73 13.96 -11.78
CA HIS A 48 0.72 13.04 -10.64
C HIS A 48 -0.36 11.95 -10.78
N PRO A 49 -0.20 11.00 -11.73
CA PRO A 49 -1.14 9.90 -11.90
C PRO A 49 -1.16 8.99 -10.66
N ILE A 50 -2.25 8.22 -10.48
CA ILE A 50 -2.36 7.27 -9.35
C ILE A 50 -1.15 6.34 -9.33
N GLY A 51 -0.41 6.37 -8.21
CA GLY A 51 0.82 5.61 -8.02
C GLY A 51 2.12 6.40 -8.19
N SER A 52 2.06 7.67 -8.61
CA SER A 52 3.24 8.54 -8.61
C SER A 52 3.59 9.00 -7.20
N GLU A 53 4.88 9.21 -6.95
CA GLU A 53 5.34 9.94 -5.77
C GLU A 53 5.01 11.43 -5.94
N ILE A 54 4.48 12.04 -4.87
CA ILE A 54 4.22 13.48 -4.82
C ILE A 54 5.15 14.03 -3.76
N GLU A 55 6.03 14.95 -4.15
CA GLU A 55 6.74 15.76 -3.18
C GLU A 55 5.70 16.61 -2.44
N LEU A 56 5.50 16.29 -1.16
CA LEU A 56 4.69 17.15 -0.29
C LEU A 56 5.35 18.51 -0.29
N ILE A 57 4.68 19.51 -0.89
CA ILE A 57 5.13 20.90 -0.92
C ILE A 57 5.45 21.27 0.53
N ARG A 58 6.75 21.38 0.83
CA ARG A 58 7.15 21.92 2.12
C ARG A 58 6.79 23.38 2.08
N HIS A 59 5.82 23.75 2.92
CA HIS A 59 5.58 25.15 3.20
C HIS A 59 6.93 25.79 3.55
N GLU A 60 7.17 26.99 3.03
CA GLU A 60 8.29 27.81 3.52
C GLU A 60 8.28 27.74 5.04
N VAL A 61 9.45 27.49 5.62
CA VAL A 61 9.59 27.29 7.05
C VAL A 61 9.14 28.57 7.75
N ASP A 62 7.89 28.58 8.24
CA ASP A 62 7.31 29.72 8.93
C ASP A 62 8.11 29.99 10.21
N LEU A 63 8.32 31.26 10.54
CA LEU A 63 8.88 31.72 11.80
C LEU A 63 8.21 31.03 13.00
N ARG A 64 6.92 30.68 12.91
CA ARG A 64 6.23 29.88 13.95
C ARG A 64 6.85 28.51 14.14
N GLN A 65 7.16 27.79 13.06
CA GLN A 65 7.79 26.47 13.12
C GLN A 65 9.22 26.59 13.66
N ILE A 66 9.98 27.58 13.20
CA ILE A 66 11.32 27.87 13.72
C ILE A 66 11.27 28.13 15.23
N ASN A 67 10.37 29.00 15.67
CA ASN A 67 10.22 29.33 17.08
C ASN A 67 9.75 28.14 17.92
N PHE A 68 8.90 27.28 17.35
CA PHE A 68 8.47 26.04 18.01
C PHE A 68 9.64 25.07 18.20
N VAL A 69 10.41 24.79 17.14
CA VAL A 69 11.58 23.91 17.19
C VAL A 69 12.65 24.46 18.13
N ARG A 70 12.99 25.74 18.01
CA ARG A 70 13.95 26.39 18.93
C ARG A 70 13.44 26.37 20.36
N GLY A 71 12.16 26.64 20.57
CA GLY A 71 11.53 26.58 21.88
C GLY A 71 11.51 25.17 22.49
N SER A 72 11.50 24.10 21.68
CA SER A 72 11.60 22.73 22.19
C SER A 72 13.03 22.36 22.55
N ILE A 73 14.01 22.77 21.72
CA ILE A 73 15.44 22.61 21.98
C ILE A 73 15.87 23.35 23.25
N ASP A 74 15.37 24.58 23.43
CA ASP A 74 15.83 25.46 24.50
C ASP A 74 15.23 25.08 25.89
N ARG A 75 14.27 24.15 25.96
CA ARG A 75 13.67 23.69 27.22
C ARG A 75 14.66 22.83 28.01
N ARG A 76 15.18 23.38 29.11
CA ARG A 76 16.18 22.75 30.01
C ARG A 76 15.69 21.57 30.87
N PHE A 77 14.40 21.21 30.82
CA PHE A 77 13.86 20.13 31.66
C PHE A 77 13.78 18.83 30.89
N ALA A 78 14.75 17.95 31.13
CA ALA A 78 14.64 16.53 30.88
C ALA A 78 15.08 15.80 32.16
N PRO A 79 14.30 14.83 32.67
CA PRO A 79 14.72 13.99 33.78
C PRO A 79 15.96 13.20 33.38
N ARG A 80 17.00 13.20 34.22
CA ARG A 80 18.21 12.40 34.00
C ARG A 80 17.92 10.94 34.35
N GLY A 81 17.67 10.11 33.36
CA GLY A 81 17.70 8.65 33.51
C GLY A 81 19.02 8.14 32.95
N GLY A 82 19.85 7.52 33.77
CA GLY A 82 21.07 6.86 33.31
C GLY A 82 20.84 5.36 33.18
N GLY A 83 20.84 4.86 31.95
CA GLY A 83 20.71 3.47 31.55
C GLY A 83 21.43 3.27 30.21
N GLY A 84 22.76 3.28 30.26
CA GLY A 84 23.61 3.29 29.07
C GLY A 84 23.78 1.92 28.42
N ASP A 85 23.16 1.75 27.25
CA ASP A 85 23.83 1.06 26.15
C ASP A 85 24.88 2.02 25.54
N GLY A 86 25.96 1.47 25.01
CA GLY A 86 27.08 2.24 24.46
C GLY A 86 26.69 3.11 23.25
N ASP A 87 27.58 4.05 22.89
CA ASP A 87 27.36 4.97 21.77
C ASP A 87 26.92 4.24 20.49
N SER A 88 25.95 4.87 19.84
CA SER A 88 25.21 4.46 18.66
C SER A 88 25.89 4.55 17.27
N PRO A 89 26.84 3.72 16.77
CA PRO A 89 27.57 4.03 15.51
C PRO A 89 26.68 4.29 14.30
N LEU A 90 25.55 3.60 14.16
CA LEU A 90 24.63 3.77 13.02
C LEU A 90 24.10 5.21 12.88
N ALA A 91 23.80 5.88 13.99
CA ALA A 91 23.26 7.24 13.94
C ALA A 91 24.30 8.23 13.39
N PHE A 92 25.57 8.04 13.75
CA PHE A 92 26.66 8.83 13.20
C PHE A 92 26.88 8.53 11.71
N ASP A 93 26.89 7.25 11.33
CA ASP A 93 27.06 6.84 9.93
C ASP A 93 25.94 7.39 9.03
N VAL A 94 24.68 7.34 9.50
CA VAL A 94 23.53 7.86 8.76
C VAL A 94 23.63 9.37 8.56
N LEU A 95 24.05 10.12 9.58
CA LEU A 95 24.22 11.58 9.48
C LEU A 95 25.42 11.98 8.61
N ASP A 96 26.49 11.19 8.62
CA ASP A 96 27.67 11.39 7.77
C ASP A 96 27.34 11.11 6.30
N GLN A 97 26.66 9.99 6.02
CA GLN A 97 26.16 9.67 4.69
C GLN A 97 25.15 10.69 4.16
N ALA A 98 24.35 11.30 5.05
CA ALA A 98 23.45 12.40 4.70
C ALA A 98 24.17 13.75 4.49
N GLY A 99 25.48 13.83 4.72
CA GLY A 99 26.27 15.05 4.58
C GLY A 99 25.94 16.11 5.64
N LEU A 100 25.43 15.71 6.81
CA LEU A 100 25.03 16.60 7.90
C LEU A 100 26.10 16.70 8.99
N SER A 101 26.91 15.67 9.16
CA SER A 101 28.10 15.69 10.01
C SER A 101 29.37 15.86 9.17
N SER A 102 30.46 16.18 9.84
CA SER A 102 31.80 16.14 9.22
C SER A 102 32.81 15.66 10.26
N TYR A 103 33.80 14.89 9.82
CA TYR A 103 34.83 14.34 10.70
C TYR A 103 35.61 15.42 11.48
N ARG A 104 35.78 16.63 10.92
CA ARG A 104 36.62 17.68 11.53
C ARG A 104 35.88 18.62 12.46
N SER A 105 34.68 19.06 12.08
CA SER A 105 33.90 20.05 12.83
C SER A 105 32.73 19.45 13.60
N GLY A 106 32.44 18.15 13.40
CA GLY A 106 31.25 17.48 13.93
C GLY A 106 29.94 17.87 13.23
N VAL A 107 29.96 18.88 12.36
CA VAL A 107 28.78 19.43 11.66
C VAL A 107 29.17 19.95 10.28
N SER A 108 28.34 19.71 9.26
CA SER A 108 28.63 20.12 7.89
C SER A 108 28.37 21.61 7.63
N LYS A 109 28.97 22.15 6.56
CA LYS A 109 28.77 23.55 6.16
C LYS A 109 27.30 23.86 5.88
N LEU A 110 26.56 22.91 5.31
CA LEU A 110 25.12 23.02 5.03
C LEU A 110 24.33 23.36 6.29
N VAL A 111 24.59 22.63 7.38
CA VAL A 111 23.94 22.86 8.67
C VAL A 111 24.35 24.21 9.25
N LEU A 112 25.63 24.58 9.15
CA LEU A 112 26.13 25.86 9.66
C LEU A 112 25.48 27.06 8.96
N ASP A 113 25.42 27.03 7.64
CA ASP A 113 24.84 28.09 6.82
C ASP A 113 23.32 28.23 7.09
N ALA A 114 22.62 27.10 7.26
CA ALA A 114 21.18 27.08 7.53
C ALA A 114 20.81 27.54 8.96
N VAL A 115 21.58 27.14 9.98
CA VAL A 115 21.32 27.53 11.38
C VAL A 115 21.72 28.99 11.62
N GLY A 116 22.82 29.43 11.01
CA GLY A 116 23.33 30.79 11.09
C GLY A 116 24.21 31.08 12.32
N PRO A 117 25.17 32.02 12.21
CA PRO A 117 26.25 32.21 13.19
C PRO A 117 25.74 32.61 14.58
N LYS A 118 24.74 33.51 14.63
CA LYS A 118 24.15 33.96 15.90
C LYS A 118 23.49 32.83 16.68
N ARG A 119 22.81 31.91 15.98
CA ARG A 119 22.17 30.74 16.63
C ARG A 119 23.23 29.73 17.06
N ILE A 120 24.28 29.52 16.27
CA ILE A 120 25.41 28.65 16.64
C ILE A 120 26.09 29.13 17.93
N GLU A 121 26.34 30.43 18.08
CA GLU A 121 26.91 31.00 19.33
C GLU A 121 26.03 30.69 20.55
N ASN A 122 24.70 30.82 20.39
CA ASN A 122 23.75 30.45 21.43
C ASN A 122 23.83 28.95 21.76
N LEU A 123 23.78 28.07 20.76
CA LEU A 123 23.87 26.62 20.95
C LEU A 123 25.19 26.23 21.65
N LYS A 124 26.32 26.85 21.28
CA LYS A 124 27.62 26.65 21.95
C LYS A 124 27.58 27.06 23.42
N SER A 125 27.03 28.24 23.71
CA SER A 125 26.89 28.71 25.09
C SER A 125 25.97 27.82 25.92
N GLN A 126 24.97 27.19 25.31
CA GLN A 126 23.95 26.42 26.01
C GLN A 126 24.33 24.94 26.20
N PHE A 127 24.89 24.31 25.18
CA PHE A 127 25.10 22.86 25.14
C PHE A 127 26.57 22.44 25.21
N GLY A 128 27.50 23.41 25.31
CA GLY A 128 28.93 23.12 25.44
C GLY A 128 29.45 22.31 24.26
N GLU A 129 30.09 21.17 24.52
CA GLU A 129 30.67 20.29 23.50
C GLU A 129 29.61 19.64 22.59
N ASN A 130 28.37 19.46 23.09
CA ASN A 130 27.29 18.81 22.35
C ASN A 130 26.50 19.76 21.42
N TRP A 131 26.98 21.00 21.22
CA TRP A 131 26.28 22.00 20.38
C TRP A 131 26.05 21.54 18.93
N THR A 132 26.94 20.70 18.40
CA THR A 132 26.82 20.14 17.04
C THR A 132 25.60 19.25 16.90
N VAL A 133 25.30 18.42 17.89
CA VAL A 133 24.11 17.56 17.94
C VAL A 133 22.84 18.41 17.90
N ALA A 134 22.78 19.48 18.70
CA ALA A 134 21.63 20.39 18.71
C ALA A 134 21.46 21.12 17.36
N ALA A 135 22.55 21.51 16.70
CA ALA A 135 22.51 22.17 15.40
C ALA A 135 22.02 21.23 14.28
N VAL A 136 22.53 19.99 14.24
CA VAL A 136 22.07 18.97 13.28
C VAL A 136 20.60 18.65 13.49
N TYR A 137 20.17 18.50 14.75
CA TYR A 137 18.76 18.29 15.08
C TYR A 137 17.86 19.46 14.64
N GLU A 138 18.24 20.71 14.93
CA GLU A 138 17.50 21.89 14.47
C GLU A 138 17.37 21.90 12.93
N TYR A 139 18.46 21.59 12.23
CA TYR A 139 18.45 21.48 10.77
C TYR A 139 17.48 20.40 10.28
N CYS A 140 17.55 19.18 10.81
CA CYS A 140 16.68 18.08 10.43
C CYS A 140 15.20 18.42 10.66
N CYS A 141 14.85 19.06 11.78
CA CYS A 141 13.47 19.46 12.08
C CYS A 141 12.87 20.45 11.09
N LEU A 142 13.70 21.31 10.50
CA LEU A 142 13.23 22.34 9.57
C LEU A 142 13.32 21.86 8.12
N ASN A 143 14.30 20.99 7.81
CA ASN A 143 14.72 20.71 6.44
C ASN A 143 14.61 19.24 6.04
N LEU A 144 14.12 18.33 6.89
CA LEU A 144 13.96 16.93 6.54
C LEU A 144 12.56 16.41 6.92
N PRO A 145 12.03 15.39 6.22
CA PRO A 145 10.80 14.77 6.65
C PRO A 145 11.06 14.00 7.94
N SER A 146 10.07 13.97 8.83
CA SER A 146 10.17 13.29 10.12
C SER A 146 10.39 11.77 9.99
N SER A 147 10.09 11.21 8.81
CA SER A 147 10.29 9.80 8.47
C SER A 147 11.66 9.50 7.85
N SER A 148 12.51 10.49 7.63
CA SER A 148 13.83 10.23 7.03
C SER A 148 14.80 9.61 8.05
N PRO A 149 15.68 8.70 7.63
CA PRO A 149 16.69 8.13 8.53
C PRO A 149 17.55 9.19 9.21
N ALA A 150 17.93 10.25 8.49
CA ALA A 150 18.71 11.35 9.05
C ALA A 150 17.96 12.16 10.13
N TYR A 151 16.64 12.35 9.98
CA TYR A 151 15.83 12.96 11.02
C TYR A 151 15.76 12.09 12.29
N VAL A 152 15.51 10.79 12.12
CA VAL A 152 15.43 9.83 13.25
C VAL A 152 16.78 9.68 13.94
N ALA A 153 17.88 9.64 13.19
CA ALA A 153 19.24 9.64 13.72
C ALA A 153 19.55 10.91 14.54
N ALA A 154 19.13 12.08 14.05
CA ALA A 154 19.29 13.33 14.77
C ALA A 154 18.43 13.37 16.05
N LEU A 155 17.20 12.82 16.02
CA LEU A 155 16.38 12.64 17.22
C LEU A 155 17.05 11.74 18.26
N TYR A 156 17.58 10.60 17.83
CA TYR A 156 18.35 9.70 18.70
C TYR A 156 19.48 10.46 19.40
N GLN A 157 20.36 11.12 18.63
CA GLN A 157 21.50 11.85 19.21
C GLN A 157 21.05 12.98 20.14
N PHE A 158 19.99 13.72 19.77
CA PHE A 158 19.46 14.79 20.61
C PHE A 158 18.91 14.25 21.93
N HIS A 159 18.13 13.17 21.91
CA HIS A 159 17.59 12.57 23.13
C HIS A 159 18.69 11.97 24.01
N TYR A 160 19.68 11.32 23.41
CA TYR A 160 20.80 10.72 24.12
C TYR A 160 21.75 11.78 24.72
N TYR A 161 22.33 12.66 23.89
CA TYR A 161 23.39 13.60 24.33
C TYR A 161 22.88 14.91 24.95
N ILE A 162 21.69 15.39 24.57
CA ILE A 162 21.15 16.67 25.05
C ILE A 162 20.11 16.47 26.14
N ARG A 163 19.14 15.56 25.92
CA ARG A 163 18.04 15.34 26.87
C ARG A 163 18.39 14.31 27.95
N LEU A 164 19.41 13.47 27.75
CA LEU A 164 19.75 12.38 28.68
C LEU A 164 18.52 11.48 28.95
N ASP A 165 17.78 11.20 27.89
CA ASP A 165 16.57 10.39 27.87
C ASP A 165 16.84 9.09 27.10
N ASP A 166 17.53 8.17 27.78
CA ASP A 166 17.96 6.89 27.21
C ASP A 166 16.78 6.04 26.73
N PHE A 167 15.62 6.18 27.39
CA PHE A 167 14.41 5.46 27.00
C PHE A 167 13.91 5.93 25.64
N ALA A 168 13.73 7.23 25.42
CA ALA A 168 13.33 7.75 24.12
C ALA A 168 14.40 7.49 23.04
N ALA A 169 15.68 7.63 23.39
CA ALA A 169 16.78 7.29 22.49
C ALA A 169 16.69 5.83 22.03
N GLY A 170 16.40 4.87 22.93
CA GLY A 170 16.20 3.47 22.58
C GLY A 170 15.10 3.23 21.55
N TYR A 171 13.98 3.97 21.61
CA TYR A 171 12.93 3.89 20.58
C TYR A 171 13.41 4.42 19.22
N PHE A 172 14.01 5.61 19.20
CA PHE A 172 14.51 6.20 17.96
C PHE A 172 15.63 5.36 17.33
N TRP A 173 16.45 4.73 18.17
CA TRP A 173 17.43 3.75 17.71
C TRP A 173 16.76 2.59 16.96
N ARG A 174 15.72 1.99 17.56
CA ARG A 174 15.01 0.87 16.95
C ARG A 174 14.29 1.27 15.64
N ASP A 175 13.71 2.46 15.62
CA ASP A 175 13.10 3.02 14.41
C ASP A 175 14.15 3.24 13.33
N LEU A 176 15.33 3.75 13.70
CA LEU A 176 16.44 3.95 12.77
C LEU A 176 16.92 2.62 12.17
N GLU A 177 17.11 1.57 12.97
CA GLU A 177 17.45 0.23 12.47
C GLU A 177 16.43 -0.27 11.45
N THR A 178 15.14 -0.08 11.76
CA THR A 178 14.03 -0.52 10.90
C THR A 178 14.06 0.21 9.55
N LEU A 179 14.31 1.52 9.57
CA LEU A 179 14.43 2.35 8.38
C LEU A 179 15.67 2.00 7.55
N VAL A 180 16.86 1.91 8.17
CA VAL A 180 18.12 1.68 7.46
C VAL A 180 18.18 0.28 6.86
N HIS A 181 17.68 -0.74 7.56
CA HIS A 181 17.66 -2.11 7.03
C HIS A 181 16.52 -2.35 6.02
N GLY A 182 15.73 -1.33 5.68
CA GLY A 182 14.68 -1.43 4.66
C GLY A 182 13.61 -2.45 5.01
N VAL A 183 13.34 -2.69 6.31
CA VAL A 183 12.40 -3.71 6.78
C VAL A 183 11.00 -3.45 6.20
N GLU A 184 10.58 -2.19 6.11
CA GLU A 184 9.31 -1.82 5.48
C GLU A 184 9.26 -2.16 3.99
N SER A 185 10.34 -1.91 3.25
CA SER A 185 10.42 -2.24 1.83
C SER A 185 10.32 -3.75 1.61
N ALA A 186 11.03 -4.54 2.42
CA ALA A 186 10.94 -6.00 2.39
C ALA A 186 9.52 -6.52 2.74
N ALA A 187 8.86 -5.89 3.72
CA ALA A 187 7.49 -6.22 4.10
C ALA A 187 6.49 -5.89 2.98
N LEU A 188 6.59 -4.71 2.37
CA LEU A 188 5.75 -4.30 1.23
C LEU A 188 5.94 -5.23 0.04
N HIS A 189 7.18 -5.54 -0.32
CA HIS A 189 7.48 -6.49 -1.38
C HIS A 189 6.84 -7.86 -1.13
N SER A 190 6.92 -8.35 0.11
CA SER A 190 6.30 -9.62 0.51
C SER A 190 4.77 -9.60 0.40
N LEU A 191 4.12 -8.49 0.77
CA LEU A 191 2.68 -8.31 0.62
C LEU A 191 2.26 -8.28 -0.85
N GLU A 192 3.01 -7.56 -1.70
CA GLU A 192 2.75 -7.52 -3.14
C GLU A 192 2.92 -8.90 -3.79
N MET A 193 3.97 -9.63 -3.44
CA MET A 193 4.18 -10.99 -3.94
C MET A 193 3.02 -11.91 -3.55
N ARG A 194 2.53 -11.83 -2.31
CA ARG A 194 1.35 -12.59 -1.87
C ARG A 194 0.10 -12.22 -2.65
N LYS A 195 -0.12 -10.92 -2.89
CA LYS A 195 -1.27 -10.44 -3.68
C LYS A 195 -1.19 -10.94 -5.13
N LYS A 196 -0.03 -10.84 -5.76
CA LYS A 196 0.22 -11.36 -7.11
C LYS A 196 0.01 -12.87 -7.19
N ALA A 197 0.52 -13.62 -6.21
CA ALA A 197 0.32 -15.06 -6.12
C ALA A 197 -1.16 -15.43 -5.94
N GLY A 198 -1.91 -14.67 -5.14
CA GLY A 198 -3.34 -14.86 -4.96
C GLY A 198 -4.14 -14.63 -6.24
N ILE A 199 -3.84 -13.55 -6.97
CA ILE A 199 -4.49 -13.24 -8.26
C ILE A 199 -4.15 -14.31 -9.30
N ALA A 200 -2.86 -14.62 -9.50
CA ALA A 200 -2.43 -15.64 -10.45
C ALA A 200 -2.99 -17.03 -10.12
N GLY A 201 -3.09 -17.38 -8.83
CA GLY A 201 -3.72 -18.61 -8.37
C GLY A 201 -5.22 -18.64 -8.68
N SER A 202 -5.93 -17.52 -8.46
CA SER A 202 -7.35 -17.38 -8.78
C SER A 202 -7.61 -17.49 -10.28
N GLU A 203 -6.83 -16.80 -11.11
CA GLU A 203 -6.93 -16.85 -12.57
C GLU A 203 -6.66 -18.26 -13.11
N LYS A 204 -5.59 -18.91 -12.64
CA LYS A 204 -5.27 -20.28 -13.03
C LYS A 204 -6.37 -21.26 -12.62
N SER A 205 -6.94 -21.09 -11.44
CA SER A 205 -8.07 -21.90 -10.96
C SER A 205 -9.33 -21.67 -11.80
N ALA A 206 -9.64 -20.41 -12.12
CA ALA A 206 -10.76 -20.04 -12.99
C ALA A 206 -10.59 -20.61 -14.41
N GLN A 207 -9.39 -20.51 -14.98
CA GLN A 207 -9.06 -21.07 -16.29
C GLN A 207 -9.17 -22.60 -16.30
N ALA A 208 -8.65 -23.27 -15.27
CA ALA A 208 -8.78 -24.72 -15.12
C ALA A 208 -10.25 -25.16 -14.95
N ARG A 209 -11.07 -24.36 -14.24
CA ARG A 209 -12.52 -24.59 -14.12
C ARG A 209 -13.23 -24.41 -15.46
N HIS A 210 -12.91 -23.35 -16.20
CA HIS A 210 -13.45 -23.13 -17.55
C HIS A 210 -13.09 -24.29 -18.50
N THR A 211 -11.82 -24.69 -18.54
CA THR A 211 -11.35 -25.81 -19.35
C THR A 211 -12.10 -27.10 -19.03
N ARG A 212 -12.28 -27.44 -17.73
CA ARG A 212 -13.07 -28.60 -17.31
C ARG A 212 -14.51 -28.55 -17.82
N ARG A 213 -15.16 -27.39 -17.78
CA ARG A 213 -16.54 -27.24 -18.28
C ARG A 213 -16.62 -27.46 -19.79
N THR A 214 -15.68 -26.90 -20.53
CA THR A 214 -15.60 -27.06 -22.00
C THR A 214 -15.30 -28.51 -22.38
N ASP A 215 -14.35 -29.16 -21.71
CA ASP A 215 -14.01 -30.57 -21.93
C ASP A 215 -15.19 -31.50 -21.60
N LEU A 216 -15.87 -31.23 -20.49
CA LEU A 216 -17.06 -31.98 -20.09
C LEU A 216 -18.16 -31.88 -21.14
N MET A 217 -18.45 -30.66 -21.60
CA MET A 217 -19.47 -30.41 -22.61
C MET A 217 -19.14 -31.15 -23.92
N ARG A 218 -17.88 -31.08 -24.38
CA ARG A 218 -17.39 -31.81 -25.56
C ARG A 218 -17.54 -33.32 -25.39
N ALA A 219 -17.19 -33.87 -24.23
CA ALA A 219 -17.30 -35.30 -23.97
C ALA A 219 -18.76 -35.75 -23.86
N MET A 220 -19.65 -34.94 -23.27
CA MET A 220 -21.09 -35.22 -23.22
C MET A 220 -21.69 -35.26 -24.63
N GLU A 221 -21.33 -34.34 -25.52
CA GLU A 221 -21.74 -34.36 -26.93
C GLU A 221 -21.25 -35.62 -27.65
N LYS A 222 -20.01 -36.05 -27.38
CA LYS A 222 -19.46 -37.29 -27.95
C LYS A 222 -20.25 -38.51 -27.49
N VAL A 223 -20.64 -38.57 -26.20
CA VAL A 223 -21.48 -39.65 -25.65
C VAL A 223 -22.87 -39.63 -26.28
N ALA A 224 -23.51 -38.46 -26.34
CA ALA A 224 -24.84 -38.29 -26.95
C ALA A 224 -24.84 -38.64 -28.44
N LYS A 225 -23.81 -38.25 -29.19
CA LYS A 225 -23.69 -38.58 -30.62
C LYS A 225 -23.57 -40.08 -30.87
N ASN A 226 -22.87 -40.80 -29.98
CA ASN A 226 -22.68 -42.25 -30.10
C ASN A 226 -23.91 -43.05 -29.64
N ASN A 227 -24.72 -42.50 -28.75
CA ASN A 227 -25.96 -43.11 -28.27
C ASN A 227 -27.00 -42.03 -27.93
N PRO A 228 -27.84 -41.61 -28.90
CA PRO A 228 -28.77 -40.48 -28.72
C PRO A 228 -29.79 -40.68 -27.59
N ASP A 229 -30.26 -41.91 -27.39
CA ASP A 229 -31.30 -42.23 -26.40
C ASP A 229 -30.82 -42.00 -24.96
N ILE A 230 -29.50 -41.93 -24.74
CA ILE A 230 -28.93 -41.67 -23.42
C ILE A 230 -29.27 -40.29 -22.85
N CYS A 231 -29.62 -39.34 -23.72
CA CYS A 231 -30.05 -38.01 -23.30
C CYS A 231 -31.37 -38.04 -22.51
N GLU A 232 -32.22 -39.05 -22.72
CA GLU A 232 -33.48 -39.22 -21.98
C GLU A 232 -33.25 -39.53 -20.49
N LEU A 233 -32.11 -40.14 -20.15
CA LEU A 233 -31.71 -40.41 -18.76
C LEU A 233 -31.29 -39.13 -18.01
N GLY A 234 -31.16 -38.01 -18.71
CA GLY A 234 -30.87 -36.70 -18.15
C GLY A 234 -29.36 -36.37 -18.06
N PRO A 235 -29.04 -35.09 -17.78
CA PRO A 235 -27.69 -34.56 -17.92
C PRO A 235 -26.67 -35.19 -16.96
N GLU A 236 -27.09 -35.62 -15.77
CA GLU A 236 -26.19 -36.25 -14.79
C GLU A 236 -25.74 -37.64 -15.24
N ALA A 237 -26.64 -38.42 -15.87
CA ALA A 237 -26.31 -39.75 -16.38
C ALA A 237 -25.30 -39.66 -17.53
N VAL A 238 -25.51 -38.73 -18.47
CA VAL A 238 -24.59 -38.47 -19.59
C VAL A 238 -23.23 -37.97 -19.07
N ALA A 239 -23.23 -37.03 -18.14
CA ALA A 239 -22.00 -36.50 -17.56
C ALA A 239 -21.20 -37.59 -16.81
N LYS A 240 -21.86 -38.52 -16.11
CA LYS A 240 -21.20 -39.63 -15.40
C LYS A 240 -20.35 -40.49 -16.34
N LEU A 241 -20.78 -40.66 -17.59
CA LEU A 241 -20.02 -41.37 -18.62
C LEU A 241 -18.96 -40.48 -19.26
N ALA A 242 -19.30 -39.22 -19.55
CA ALA A 242 -18.39 -38.25 -20.13
C ALA A 242 -17.13 -37.99 -19.27
N ILE A 243 -17.25 -38.01 -17.93
CA ILE A 243 -16.11 -37.85 -17.01
C ILE A 243 -15.01 -38.87 -17.27
N LYS A 244 -15.36 -40.12 -17.62
CA LYS A 244 -14.34 -41.15 -17.90
C LYS A 244 -13.46 -40.71 -19.07
N ILE A 245 -14.11 -40.29 -20.16
CA ILE A 245 -13.43 -39.74 -21.35
C ILE A 245 -12.54 -38.56 -20.97
N CYS A 246 -13.09 -37.58 -20.24
CA CYS A 246 -12.33 -36.40 -19.84
C CYS A 246 -11.11 -36.72 -18.97
N ALA A 247 -11.26 -37.68 -18.05
CA ALA A 247 -10.18 -38.03 -17.14
C ALA A 247 -9.12 -38.93 -17.79
N ASP A 248 -9.48 -39.66 -18.84
CA ASP A 248 -8.51 -40.39 -19.67
C ASP A 248 -7.75 -39.43 -20.60
N GLU A 249 -8.43 -38.44 -21.19
CA GLU A 249 -7.82 -37.42 -22.06
C GLU A 249 -6.96 -36.41 -21.30
N SER A 250 -7.33 -36.05 -20.06
CA SER A 250 -6.64 -35.03 -19.26
C SER A 250 -6.63 -35.36 -17.75
N PRO A 251 -5.89 -36.40 -17.35
CA PRO A 251 -5.92 -36.93 -15.98
C PRO A 251 -5.51 -35.91 -14.92
N ALA A 252 -4.49 -35.08 -15.21
CA ALA A 252 -4.00 -34.08 -14.27
C ALA A 252 -5.06 -33.01 -13.92
N LEU A 253 -5.80 -32.53 -14.93
CA LEU A 253 -6.85 -31.54 -14.76
C LEU A 253 -8.06 -32.12 -14.00
N TRP A 254 -8.43 -33.37 -14.32
CA TRP A 254 -9.63 -34.01 -13.80
C TRP A 254 -9.44 -34.70 -12.44
N LYS A 255 -8.20 -34.85 -11.95
CA LYS A 255 -7.92 -35.37 -10.60
C LYS A 255 -8.68 -34.60 -9.51
N GLN A 256 -8.78 -33.28 -9.62
CA GLN A 256 -9.55 -32.44 -8.69
C GLN A 256 -11.02 -32.24 -9.13
N GLY A 257 -11.29 -32.23 -10.44
CA GLY A 257 -12.62 -31.88 -10.97
C GLY A 257 -13.70 -32.96 -10.87
N ARG A 258 -13.33 -34.23 -10.68
CA ARG A 258 -14.29 -35.35 -10.64
C ARG A 258 -15.40 -35.19 -9.58
N GLY A 259 -15.11 -34.55 -8.45
CA GLY A 259 -16.09 -34.35 -7.36
C GLY A 259 -17.08 -33.20 -7.58
N GLN A 260 -16.89 -32.38 -8.62
CA GLN A 260 -17.62 -31.12 -8.82
C GLN A 260 -18.48 -31.11 -10.08
N VAL A 261 -18.79 -32.28 -10.64
CA VAL A 261 -19.43 -32.40 -11.95
C VAL A 261 -20.84 -31.82 -11.93
N SER A 262 -21.62 -32.08 -10.88
CA SER A 262 -22.97 -31.51 -10.71
C SER A 262 -22.93 -29.99 -10.68
N GLU A 263 -21.90 -29.41 -10.06
CA GLU A 263 -21.66 -27.97 -10.01
C GLU A 263 -21.39 -27.43 -11.43
N TYR A 264 -20.52 -28.07 -12.20
CA TYR A 264 -20.22 -27.67 -13.59
C TYR A 264 -21.44 -27.72 -14.49
N ILE A 265 -22.25 -28.78 -14.41
CA ILE A 265 -23.52 -28.88 -15.15
C ILE A 265 -24.44 -27.74 -14.74
N GLY A 266 -24.54 -27.45 -13.45
CA GLY A 266 -25.34 -26.34 -12.91
C GLY A 266 -24.91 -25.00 -13.49
N GLU A 267 -23.61 -24.71 -13.51
CA GLU A 267 -23.04 -23.48 -14.07
C GLU A 267 -23.29 -23.33 -15.57
N ILE A 268 -23.07 -24.41 -16.34
CA ILE A 268 -23.33 -24.45 -17.78
C ILE A 268 -24.81 -24.17 -18.04
N ARG A 269 -25.71 -24.86 -17.32
CA ARG A 269 -27.15 -24.70 -17.46
C ARG A 269 -27.64 -23.30 -17.09
N ARG A 270 -27.04 -22.67 -16.06
CA ARG A 270 -27.38 -21.27 -15.66
C ARG A 270 -26.81 -20.24 -16.63
N GLY A 271 -25.76 -20.58 -17.41
CA GLY A 271 -25.07 -19.67 -18.31
C GLY A 271 -23.86 -18.96 -17.67
N GLU A 272 -23.53 -19.28 -16.42
CA GLU A 272 -22.34 -18.78 -15.71
C GLU A 272 -21.02 -19.26 -16.36
N ALA A 273 -21.10 -20.32 -17.16
CA ALA A 273 -19.96 -20.84 -17.94
C ALA A 273 -19.78 -20.18 -19.31
N GLY A 274 -20.66 -19.24 -19.69
CA GLY A 274 -20.71 -18.62 -21.01
C GLY A 274 -21.93 -19.06 -21.82
N GLY A 275 -22.44 -18.15 -22.67
CA GLY A 275 -23.64 -18.38 -23.47
C GLY A 275 -23.51 -19.52 -24.47
N GLU A 276 -22.30 -19.75 -25.02
CA GLU A 276 -22.05 -20.84 -25.97
C GLU A 276 -22.26 -22.22 -25.34
N LEU A 277 -21.65 -22.47 -24.17
CA LEU A 277 -21.80 -23.75 -23.47
C LEU A 277 -23.26 -23.98 -23.06
N LYS A 278 -23.98 -22.93 -22.68
CA LYS A 278 -25.41 -23.02 -22.37
C LYS A 278 -26.22 -23.41 -23.60
N ALA A 279 -26.00 -22.76 -24.74
CA ALA A 279 -26.71 -23.07 -25.98
C ALA A 279 -26.47 -24.52 -26.42
N ARG A 280 -25.22 -25.00 -26.33
CA ARG A 280 -24.86 -26.39 -26.61
C ARG A 280 -25.54 -27.37 -25.65
N PHE A 281 -25.61 -27.03 -24.36
CA PHE A 281 -26.32 -27.83 -23.36
C PHE A 281 -27.83 -27.91 -23.62
N GLU A 282 -28.47 -26.78 -23.92
CA GLU A 282 -29.90 -26.69 -24.24
C GLU A 282 -30.22 -27.42 -25.55
N ALA A 283 -29.31 -27.47 -26.53
CA ALA A 283 -29.49 -28.25 -27.74
C ALA A 283 -29.55 -29.77 -27.47
N MET A 284 -28.84 -30.27 -26.44
CA MET A 284 -28.85 -31.70 -26.10
C MET A 284 -30.04 -32.11 -25.21
N PHE A 285 -30.42 -31.26 -24.24
CA PHE A 285 -31.41 -31.63 -23.21
C PHE A 285 -32.70 -30.81 -23.25
N GLY A 286 -32.82 -29.88 -24.19
CA GLY A 286 -33.92 -28.94 -24.28
C GLY A 286 -33.88 -27.82 -23.24
N ILE A 287 -34.74 -26.82 -23.45
CA ILE A 287 -34.93 -25.73 -22.49
C ILE A 287 -35.80 -26.27 -21.36
N LYS A 288 -35.24 -26.35 -20.14
CA LYS A 288 -36.04 -26.72 -18.97
C LYS A 288 -37.13 -25.67 -18.78
N PRO A 289 -38.42 -26.05 -18.74
CA PRO A 289 -39.50 -25.09 -18.53
C PRO A 289 -39.26 -24.34 -17.22
N LEU A 290 -39.43 -23.01 -17.26
CA LEU A 290 -39.30 -22.16 -16.09
C LEU A 290 -40.17 -22.74 -14.98
N ARG A 291 -39.58 -23.03 -13.82
CA ARG A 291 -40.32 -23.50 -12.65
C ARG A 291 -41.33 -22.41 -12.33
N ARG A 292 -42.61 -22.65 -12.65
CA ARG A 292 -43.68 -21.74 -12.29
C ARG A 292 -43.58 -21.53 -10.79
N LEU A 293 -43.29 -20.30 -10.37
CA LEU A 293 -43.35 -19.96 -8.96
C LEU A 293 -44.78 -20.29 -8.52
N PRO A 294 -44.97 -20.96 -7.37
CA PRO A 294 -46.30 -21.15 -6.83
C PRO A 294 -46.94 -19.76 -6.75
N LEU A 295 -48.06 -19.58 -7.45
CA LEU A 295 -48.89 -18.40 -7.27
C LEU A 295 -49.19 -18.37 -5.77
N LYS A 296 -48.61 -17.41 -5.05
CA LYS A 296 -49.05 -17.13 -3.69
C LYS A 296 -50.53 -16.80 -3.82
N ASP A 297 -51.39 -17.70 -3.34
CA ASP A 297 -52.82 -17.43 -3.26
C ASP A 297 -52.99 -16.10 -2.53
N ARG A 298 -53.38 -15.06 -3.28
CA ARG A 298 -53.76 -13.76 -2.76
C ARG A 298 -55.22 -13.82 -2.30
N SER A 299 -55.58 -14.85 -1.54
CA SER A 299 -56.84 -14.90 -0.81
C SER A 299 -56.60 -14.30 0.58
N ALA A 300 -56.81 -12.98 0.67
CA ALA A 300 -57.26 -12.31 1.88
C ALA A 300 -58.76 -12.07 1.72
#